data_AF-A0A2W5NR84-F1
#
_entry.id   AF-A0A2W5NR84-F1
#
_cell.length_a   1.000
_cell.length_b   1.000
_cell.length_c   1.000
_cell.angle_alpha   90.00
_cell.angle_beta   90.00
_cell.angle_gamma   90.00
#
_symmetry.space_group_name_H-M   'P 1'
#
loop_
_entity.id
_entity.type
_entity.pdbx_description
1 polymer ?
#
loop_
_entity_poly.entity_id
_entity_poly.type
_entity_poly.pdbx_seq_one_letter_code
_entity_poly.pdbx_strand_id
1 'polypeptide(L)'
;MSCLVPAVVTAAMLHAAPALSQTALANPVAVIDKPATASQNLNVQVNITYVGKNNGWAMVPFERHMGLIFFQAVINGEPANVLLDNGFSHSVLSAEFARSIGVETEDLAMPFQTGTANAPVKLARGITLEIPHQLQSSTAMGVLDLAAMAGHLGRPVDAVLGGDLLGLMALGIFNQNHRLAFVPSGAINPKAGAHSRQFPLINRDEVAAELNGEPVRLQVDLGSNQAVSLSDKAWHRIFKDDSKALPSVTVRAEGAELPARYLPDNRLAFSGFQAEGVPVVTSGPLPGDREGLLGQAVLSKAEVVLDIPAKTMTFVRVEPATPPAAP
;
A
#
# COMPACT_ATOMS: atom_id res chain seq x y z
N MET A 1 -10.80 31.63 10.52
CA MET A 1 -9.80 30.59 10.86
C MET A 1 -9.90 29.50 9.82
N SER A 2 -8.97 29.48 8.86
CA SER A 2 -8.92 28.41 7.86
C SER A 2 -8.33 27.18 8.55
N CYS A 3 -9.16 26.19 8.90
CA CYS A 3 -8.65 24.87 9.23
C CYS A 3 -7.99 24.33 7.95
N LEU A 4 -6.65 24.40 7.89
CA LEU A 4 -5.90 23.66 6.89
C LEU A 4 -6.20 22.18 7.12
N VAL A 5 -6.91 21.57 6.18
CA VAL A 5 -6.92 20.11 6.06
C VAL A 5 -5.49 19.73 5.68
N PRO A 6 -4.78 18.92 6.50
CA PRO A 6 -3.42 18.55 6.18
C PRO A 6 -3.36 17.83 4.83
N ALA A 7 -2.32 18.12 4.05
CA ALA A 7 -2.09 17.45 2.77
C ALA A 7 -2.09 15.93 2.97
N VAL A 8 -2.87 15.25 2.16
CA VAL A 8 -3.03 13.79 2.19
C VAL A 8 -1.97 13.17 1.31
N VAL A 9 -1.20 12.22 1.84
CA VAL A 9 -0.28 11.43 1.02
C VAL A 9 -0.92 10.06 0.79
N THR A 10 -1.28 9.80 -0.45
CA THR A 10 -1.72 8.48 -0.92
C THR A 10 -0.69 8.02 -1.92
N ALA A 11 0.20 7.13 -1.48
CA ALA A 11 1.15 6.53 -2.40
C ALA A 11 0.38 5.76 -3.47
N ALA A 12 0.54 6.20 -4.72
CA ALA A 12 -0.21 5.69 -5.84
C ALA A 12 0.62 4.70 -6.62
N MET A 13 -0.07 3.66 -7.07
CA MET A 13 0.51 2.41 -7.52
C MET A 13 1.35 2.54 -8.77
N LEU A 14 2.39 1.70 -8.86
CA LEU A 14 3.09 1.40 -10.09
C LEU A 14 2.37 0.27 -10.84
N HIS A 15 2.01 0.41 -12.13
CA HIS A 15 1.53 -0.70 -12.98
C HIS A 15 2.05 -0.56 -14.41
N ALA A 16 2.19 -1.67 -15.14
CA ALA A 16 2.45 -1.59 -16.57
C ALA A 16 1.28 -0.88 -17.27
N ALA A 17 1.56 0.17 -18.05
CA ALA A 17 0.52 0.90 -18.78
C ALA A 17 -0.07 0.00 -19.88
N PRO A 18 -1.41 -0.01 -20.09
CA PRO A 18 -1.99 -0.68 -21.26
C PRO A 18 -1.55 0.03 -22.54
N ALA A 19 -1.21 -0.72 -23.58
CA ALA A 19 -0.89 -0.16 -24.89
C ALA A 19 -2.12 0.58 -25.46
N LEU A 20 -2.03 1.90 -25.64
CA LEU A 20 -3.07 2.68 -26.29
C LEU A 20 -3.07 2.40 -27.80
N SER A 21 -4.11 1.72 -28.28
CA SER A 21 -4.35 1.57 -29.72
C SER A 21 -4.91 2.88 -30.28
N GLN A 22 -4.15 3.55 -31.14
CA GLN A 22 -4.67 4.65 -31.95
C GLN A 22 -5.51 4.06 -33.09
N THR A 23 -6.83 4.27 -33.06
CA THR A 23 -7.72 3.90 -34.17
C THR A 23 -7.68 4.97 -35.26
N ALA A 24 -7.00 4.67 -36.36
CA ALA A 24 -7.21 5.35 -37.64
C ALA A 24 -8.32 4.63 -38.43
N LEU A 25 -9.17 5.42 -39.09
CA LEU A 25 -10.30 5.00 -39.91
C LEU A 25 -9.86 4.25 -41.19
N ALA A 26 -10.34 3.01 -41.40
CA ALA A 26 -10.79 2.43 -42.68
C ALA A 26 -11.18 0.93 -42.54
N ASN A 27 -12.32 0.54 -43.13
CA ASN A 27 -12.86 -0.83 -43.24
C ASN A 27 -12.49 -1.46 -44.62
N PRO A 28 -12.73 -2.77 -44.89
CA PRO A 28 -12.50 -3.94 -44.05
C PRO A 28 -11.82 -5.08 -44.85
N VAL A 29 -10.86 -5.80 -44.27
CA VAL A 29 -10.60 -7.21 -44.64
C VAL A 29 -10.36 -7.98 -43.35
N ALA A 30 -11.22 -8.95 -43.08
CA ALA A 30 -11.12 -9.84 -41.96
C ALA A 30 -9.86 -10.71 -42.09
N VAL A 31 -8.89 -10.48 -41.22
CA VAL A 31 -8.03 -11.52 -40.67
C VAL A 31 -8.09 -11.32 -39.16
N ILE A 32 -8.79 -12.23 -38.48
CA ILE A 32 -8.81 -12.28 -37.02
C ILE A 32 -7.46 -12.88 -36.59
N ASP A 33 -6.42 -12.06 -36.58
CA ASP A 33 -5.25 -12.34 -35.76
C ASP A 33 -5.43 -11.58 -34.46
N LYS A 34 -5.84 -12.35 -33.45
CA LYS A 34 -5.94 -11.93 -32.05
C LYS A 34 -4.60 -11.32 -31.64
N PRO A 35 -4.47 -10.01 -31.37
CA PRO A 35 -3.23 -9.51 -30.81
C PRO A 35 -3.15 -10.03 -29.37
N ALA A 36 -2.08 -10.76 -29.09
CA ALA A 36 -1.76 -11.24 -27.76
C ALA A 36 -1.71 -10.05 -26.79
N THR A 37 -2.66 -9.98 -25.87
CA THR A 37 -2.58 -9.18 -24.65
C THR A 37 -1.50 -9.78 -23.76
N ALA A 38 -0.25 -9.48 -24.04
CA ALA A 38 0.85 -9.69 -23.12
C ALA A 38 1.05 -8.41 -22.31
N SER A 39 0.32 -8.27 -21.20
CA SER A 39 0.88 -7.54 -20.06
C SER A 39 2.10 -8.34 -19.65
N GLN A 40 3.30 -7.88 -20.01
CA GLN A 40 4.51 -8.47 -19.45
C GLN A 40 4.53 -8.10 -17.97
N ASN A 41 4.00 -8.99 -17.14
CA ASN A 41 4.40 -9.06 -15.74
C ASN A 41 5.92 -9.11 -15.76
N LEU A 42 6.59 -8.15 -15.12
CA LEU A 42 8.00 -8.33 -14.79
C LEU A 42 8.07 -9.69 -14.09
N ASN A 43 8.64 -10.69 -14.74
CA ASN A 43 8.74 -12.02 -14.18
C ASN A 43 9.89 -11.97 -13.17
N VAL A 44 9.60 -11.32 -12.03
CA VAL A 44 10.53 -11.13 -10.93
C VAL A 44 10.48 -12.41 -10.12
N GLN A 45 11.54 -13.21 -10.24
CA GLN A 45 11.72 -14.33 -9.34
C GLN A 45 12.13 -13.77 -7.97
N VAL A 46 11.22 -13.88 -7.02
CA VAL A 46 11.47 -13.55 -5.61
C VAL A 46 11.90 -14.82 -4.90
N ASN A 47 13.08 -14.80 -4.29
CA ASN A 47 13.49 -15.84 -3.35
C ASN A 47 13.50 -15.23 -1.95
N ILE A 48 12.71 -15.78 -1.01
CA ILE A 48 12.68 -15.36 0.40
C ILE A 48 13.23 -16.48 1.27
N THR A 49 14.19 -16.15 2.11
CA THR A 49 14.71 -17.01 3.17
C THR A 49 14.38 -16.36 4.52
N TYR A 50 13.58 -17.03 5.34
CA TYR A 50 13.33 -16.58 6.71
C TYR A 50 14.55 -16.92 7.58
N VAL A 51 15.06 -15.95 8.31
CA VAL A 51 16.27 -16.06 9.14
C VAL A 51 15.94 -15.74 10.60
N GLY A 52 16.83 -16.08 11.53
CA GLY A 52 16.62 -15.82 12.96
C GLY A 52 15.79 -16.89 13.69
N LYS A 53 15.42 -16.60 14.95
CA LYS A 53 14.69 -17.57 15.81
C LYS A 53 13.29 -17.85 15.24
N ASN A 54 12.87 -19.12 15.34
CA ASN A 54 11.54 -19.61 14.95
C ASN A 54 11.11 -19.22 13.51
N ASN A 55 12.01 -19.21 12.52
CA ASN A 55 11.71 -18.86 11.11
C ASN A 55 11.21 -17.41 10.91
N GLY A 56 12.02 -16.41 11.27
CA GLY A 56 11.71 -15.01 11.02
C GLY A 56 10.99 -14.28 12.15
N TRP A 57 10.74 -14.94 13.28
CA TRP A 57 10.15 -14.32 14.46
C TRP A 57 11.19 -13.49 15.23
N ALA A 58 11.66 -12.43 14.59
CA ALA A 58 12.19 -11.25 15.27
C ALA A 58 11.24 -10.09 15.02
N MET A 59 11.19 -9.13 15.93
CA MET A 59 10.38 -7.92 15.78
C MET A 59 11.31 -6.78 15.36
N VAL A 60 11.02 -6.13 14.24
CA VAL A 60 11.79 -4.96 13.75
C VAL A 60 11.07 -3.69 14.19
N PRO A 61 11.78 -2.71 14.76
CA PRO A 61 11.19 -1.41 15.07
C PRO A 61 10.76 -0.70 13.78
N PHE A 62 9.63 -0.01 13.85
CA PHE A 62 9.22 0.92 12.82
C PHE A 62 8.99 2.31 13.40
N GLU A 63 9.00 3.31 12.54
CA GLU A 63 8.64 4.68 12.83
C GLU A 63 7.37 5.05 12.07
N ARG A 64 6.48 5.81 12.71
CA ARG A 64 5.33 6.40 12.03
C ARG A 64 5.64 7.85 11.67
N HIS A 65 5.63 8.15 10.39
CA HIS A 65 5.87 9.51 9.88
C HIS A 65 4.74 9.92 8.95
N MET A 66 4.07 11.04 9.25
CA MET A 66 2.87 11.50 8.53
C MET A 66 1.77 10.42 8.36
N GLY A 67 1.68 9.51 9.33
CA GLY A 67 0.73 8.39 9.31
C GLY A 67 1.22 7.14 8.57
N LEU A 68 2.32 7.21 7.81
CA LEU A 68 2.91 6.08 7.09
C LEU A 68 3.94 5.32 7.94
N ILE A 69 4.23 4.07 7.57
CA ILE A 69 5.14 3.19 8.31
C ILE A 69 6.49 3.13 7.58
N PHE A 70 7.54 3.52 8.30
CA PHE A 70 8.93 3.40 7.87
C PHE A 70 9.69 2.41 8.76
N PHE A 71 10.58 1.63 8.17
CA PHE A 71 11.48 0.77 8.93
C PHE A 71 12.85 0.71 8.27
N GLN A 72 13.85 0.26 9.04
CA GLN A 72 15.21 0.09 8.53
C GLN A 72 15.38 -1.32 7.96
N ALA A 73 15.95 -1.38 6.76
CA ALA A 73 16.41 -2.61 6.13
C ALA A 73 17.86 -2.44 5.66
N VAL A 74 18.44 -3.50 5.14
CA VAL A 74 19.74 -3.47 4.45
C VAL A 74 19.52 -3.89 3.01
N ILE A 75 19.93 -3.06 2.06
CA ILE A 75 19.80 -3.31 0.62
C ILE A 75 21.19 -3.30 0.00
N ASN A 76 21.59 -4.40 -0.63
CA ASN A 76 22.95 -4.58 -1.17
C ASN A 76 24.07 -4.27 -0.15
N GLY A 77 23.83 -4.56 1.13
CA GLY A 77 24.79 -4.30 2.22
C GLY A 77 24.70 -2.90 2.83
N GLU A 78 23.90 -1.99 2.27
CA GLU A 78 23.77 -0.61 2.73
C GLU A 78 22.45 -0.39 3.49
N PRO A 79 22.45 0.35 4.61
CA PRO A 79 21.22 0.70 5.34
C PRO A 79 20.25 1.49 4.46
N ALA A 80 18.96 1.18 4.56
CA ALA A 80 17.91 1.82 3.77
C ALA A 80 16.67 2.15 4.62
N ASN A 81 16.16 3.38 4.46
CA ASN A 81 14.85 3.78 4.95
C ASN A 81 13.77 3.27 4.01
N VAL A 82 13.00 2.27 4.47
CA VAL A 82 11.99 1.60 3.65
C VAL A 82 10.59 2.05 4.06
N LEU A 83 9.82 2.53 3.09
CA LEU A 83 8.38 2.74 3.20
C LEU A 83 7.64 1.41 2.99
N LEU A 84 6.72 1.08 3.90
CA LEU A 84 5.87 -0.10 3.80
C LEU A 84 4.57 0.22 3.03
N ASP A 85 4.40 -0.35 1.84
CA ASP A 85 3.32 0.06 0.94
C ASP A 85 2.92 -1.05 -0.05
N ASN A 86 1.87 -1.80 0.27
CA ASN A 86 1.32 -2.81 -0.64
C ASN A 86 0.46 -2.22 -1.78
N GLY A 87 0.25 -0.90 -1.81
CA GLY A 87 -0.32 -0.19 -2.94
C GLY A 87 0.65 -0.13 -4.13
N PHE A 88 1.96 -0.14 -3.90
CA PHE A 88 2.91 -0.39 -4.99
C PHE A 88 2.82 -1.84 -5.46
N SER A 89 2.53 -2.09 -6.75
CA SER A 89 2.46 -3.48 -7.24
C SER A 89 3.82 -4.19 -7.20
N HIS A 90 4.91 -3.43 -7.33
CA HIS A 90 6.29 -3.90 -7.28
C HIS A 90 7.09 -3.05 -6.30
N SER A 91 8.05 -3.69 -5.64
CA SER A 91 9.00 -3.01 -4.77
C SER A 91 9.93 -2.12 -5.61
N VAL A 92 10.25 -0.93 -5.10
CA VAL A 92 11.06 0.05 -5.82
C VAL A 92 12.19 0.62 -4.98
N LEU A 93 13.29 0.99 -5.63
CA LEU A 93 14.37 1.81 -5.09
C LEU A 93 14.20 3.25 -5.56
N SER A 94 14.61 4.21 -4.74
CA SER A 94 14.81 5.57 -5.24
C SER A 94 16.02 5.61 -6.18
N ALA A 95 15.92 6.41 -7.23
CA ALA A 95 17.00 6.62 -8.18
C ALA A 95 18.23 7.28 -7.53
N GLU A 96 18.04 8.02 -6.44
CA GLU A 96 19.14 8.57 -5.64
C GLU A 96 19.88 7.46 -4.89
N PHE A 97 19.15 6.63 -4.14
CA PHE A 97 19.72 5.54 -3.36
C PHE A 97 20.38 4.47 -4.24
N ALA A 98 19.72 4.08 -5.33
CA ALA A 98 20.30 3.12 -6.29
C ALA A 98 21.65 3.61 -6.84
N ARG A 99 21.77 4.91 -7.16
CA ARG A 99 23.04 5.50 -7.58
C ARG A 99 24.08 5.54 -6.46
N SER A 100 23.68 5.88 -5.23
CA SER A 100 24.62 5.99 -4.11
C SER A 100 25.27 4.66 -3.74
N ILE A 101 24.55 3.55 -3.93
CA ILE A 101 25.04 2.20 -3.63
C ILE A 101 25.59 1.45 -4.86
N GLY A 102 25.71 2.15 -6.01
CA GLY A 102 26.33 1.60 -7.22
C GLY A 102 25.52 0.51 -7.93
N VAL A 103 24.19 0.52 -7.82
CA VAL A 103 23.32 -0.45 -8.50
C VAL A 103 23.26 -0.19 -9.99
N GLU A 104 23.53 -1.23 -10.78
CA GLU A 104 23.30 -1.22 -12.22
C GLU A 104 21.80 -1.26 -12.54
N THR A 105 21.39 -0.49 -13.54
CA THR A 105 19.99 -0.37 -13.94
C THR A 105 19.84 -0.53 -15.44
N GLU A 106 18.79 -1.23 -15.86
CA GLU A 106 18.40 -1.36 -17.27
C GLU A 106 17.11 -0.58 -17.54
N ASP A 107 17.04 0.12 -18.66
CA ASP A 107 15.80 0.80 -19.06
C ASP A 107 14.75 -0.24 -19.45
N LEU A 108 13.54 -0.12 -18.90
CA LEU A 108 12.41 -0.93 -19.35
C LEU A 108 11.80 -0.29 -20.60
N ALA A 109 11.59 -1.10 -21.63
CA ALA A 109 11.06 -0.65 -22.92
C ALA A 109 9.61 -0.13 -22.87
N MET A 110 8.90 -0.33 -21.74
CA MET A 110 7.54 0.16 -21.53
C MET A 110 7.47 1.09 -20.33
N PRO A 111 6.83 2.27 -20.44
CA PRO A 111 6.58 3.12 -19.30
C PRO A 111 5.62 2.44 -18.33
N PHE A 112 5.86 2.62 -17.04
CA PHE A 112 4.88 2.24 -16.02
C PHE A 112 4.07 3.46 -15.64
N GLN A 113 2.81 3.21 -15.35
CA GLN A 113 1.93 4.18 -14.72
C GLN A 113 2.31 4.28 -13.25
N THR A 114 2.87 5.41 -12.84
CA THR A 114 3.03 5.85 -11.45
C THR A 114 1.87 6.78 -11.12
N GLY A 115 0.84 6.27 -10.44
CA GLY A 115 -0.35 7.06 -10.12
C GLY A 115 -1.05 7.62 -11.37
N THR A 116 -0.86 8.91 -11.65
CA THR A 116 -1.46 9.62 -12.80
C THR A 116 -0.52 9.83 -13.98
N ALA A 117 0.79 9.62 -13.80
CA ALA A 117 1.80 9.83 -14.82
C ALA A 117 2.37 8.51 -15.35
N ASN A 118 2.88 8.54 -16.58
CA ASN A 118 3.78 7.51 -17.09
C ASN A 118 5.21 7.92 -16.75
N ALA A 119 5.90 7.12 -15.95
CA ALA A 119 7.29 7.35 -15.62
C ALA A 119 8.19 6.35 -16.36
N PRO A 120 9.35 6.78 -16.88
CA PRO A 120 10.39 5.84 -17.29
C PRO A 120 10.84 5.10 -16.03
N VAL A 121 10.65 3.78 -16.03
CA VAL A 121 11.09 2.92 -14.93
C VAL A 121 12.32 2.18 -15.39
N LYS A 122 13.35 2.22 -14.56
CA LYS A 122 14.49 1.32 -14.73
C LYS A 122 14.30 0.09 -13.87
N LEU A 123 14.88 -1.03 -14.27
CA LEU A 123 14.91 -2.23 -13.46
C LEU A 123 16.31 -2.42 -12.89
N ALA A 124 16.39 -2.74 -11.61
CA ALA A 124 17.60 -3.22 -10.98
C ALA A 124 17.42 -4.71 -10.63
N ARG A 125 18.39 -5.55 -11.01
CA ARG A 125 18.33 -7.01 -10.80
C ARG A 125 19.34 -7.44 -9.75
N GLY A 126 19.08 -8.61 -9.15
CA GLY A 126 20.00 -9.19 -8.17
C GLY A 126 20.10 -8.38 -6.88
N ILE A 127 19.07 -7.57 -6.58
CA ILE A 127 19.03 -6.77 -5.37
C ILE A 127 18.85 -7.69 -4.18
N THR A 128 19.75 -7.60 -3.21
CA THR A 128 19.61 -8.27 -1.92
C THR A 128 18.88 -7.34 -0.95
N LEU A 129 17.84 -7.85 -0.31
CA LEU A 129 17.09 -7.18 0.75
C LEU A 129 17.23 -8.02 2.02
N GLU A 130 17.66 -7.40 3.10
CA GLU A 130 17.66 -8.00 4.43
C GLU A 130 16.82 -7.16 5.38
N ILE A 131 15.87 -7.83 6.03
CA ILE A 131 15.17 -7.32 7.19
C ILE A 131 15.81 -7.98 8.40
N PRO A 132 16.54 -7.23 9.25
CA PRO A 132 17.42 -7.80 10.26
C PRO A 132 16.74 -8.86 11.13
N HIS A 133 17.36 -10.04 11.18
CA HIS A 133 16.90 -11.20 11.94
C HIS A 133 15.51 -11.74 11.58
N GLN A 134 14.93 -11.33 10.45
CA GLN A 134 13.61 -11.80 9.99
C GLN A 134 13.68 -12.52 8.65
N LEU A 135 14.13 -11.83 7.61
CA LEU A 135 14.22 -12.42 6.27
C LEU A 135 15.34 -11.82 5.45
N GLN A 136 15.80 -12.61 4.49
CA GLN A 136 16.67 -12.22 3.40
C GLN A 136 15.97 -12.55 2.09
N SER A 137 16.11 -11.68 1.10
CA SER A 137 15.56 -11.89 -0.22
C SER A 137 16.54 -11.46 -1.30
N SER A 138 16.48 -12.13 -2.45
CA SER A 138 17.09 -11.66 -3.69
C SER A 138 16.00 -11.52 -4.73
N THR A 139 15.90 -10.33 -5.32
CA THR A 139 14.81 -9.96 -6.24
C THR A 139 15.27 -8.92 -7.27
N ALA A 140 14.40 -8.59 -8.22
CA ALA A 140 14.50 -7.36 -8.99
C ALA A 140 13.59 -6.29 -8.38
N MET A 141 14.00 -5.02 -8.46
CA MET A 141 13.22 -3.88 -8.00
C MET A 141 13.15 -2.84 -9.11
N GLY A 142 12.00 -2.17 -9.22
CA GLY A 142 11.92 -0.97 -10.06
C GLY A 142 12.79 0.14 -9.48
N VAL A 143 13.23 1.08 -10.29
CA VAL A 143 13.96 2.28 -9.86
C VAL A 143 13.19 3.49 -10.36
N LEU A 144 12.79 4.35 -9.43
CA LEU A 144 11.96 5.53 -9.68
C LEU A 144 12.60 6.77 -9.06
N ASP A 145 12.33 7.93 -9.67
CA ASP A 145 12.58 9.19 -8.99
C ASP A 145 11.52 9.41 -7.91
N LEU A 146 11.93 9.30 -6.64
CA LEU A 146 11.08 9.49 -5.47
C LEU A 146 11.29 10.87 -4.83
N ALA A 147 12.02 11.79 -5.47
CA ALA A 147 12.35 13.09 -4.89
C ALA A 147 11.11 13.92 -4.55
N ALA A 148 10.07 13.89 -5.39
CA ALA A 148 8.84 14.62 -5.14
C ALA A 148 8.06 14.05 -3.93
N MET A 149 8.02 12.73 -3.77
CA MET A 149 7.45 12.07 -2.60
C MET A 149 8.26 12.39 -1.34
N ALA A 150 9.59 12.29 -1.41
CA ALA A 150 10.48 12.64 -0.30
C ALA A 150 10.31 14.12 0.12
N GLY A 151 10.12 15.02 -0.85
CA GLY A 151 9.82 16.44 -0.60
C GLY A 151 8.51 16.65 0.18
N HIS A 152 7.44 15.96 -0.19
CA HIS A 152 6.16 16.02 0.53
C HIS A 152 6.22 15.39 1.92
N LEU A 153 6.97 14.30 2.05
CA LEU A 153 7.19 13.65 3.32
C LEU A 153 8.16 14.43 4.22
N GLY A 154 8.97 15.33 3.66
CA GLY A 154 10.03 16.01 4.41
C GLY A 154 11.13 15.07 4.91
N ARG A 155 11.28 13.88 4.30
CA ARG A 155 12.34 12.92 4.60
C ARG A 155 12.67 12.04 3.39
N PRO A 156 13.91 11.53 3.27
CA PRO A 156 14.27 10.57 2.23
C PRO A 156 13.46 9.27 2.31
N VAL A 157 13.21 8.69 1.14
CA VAL A 157 12.66 7.34 0.98
C VAL A 157 13.63 6.58 0.07
N ASP A 158 14.36 5.62 0.63
CA ASP A 158 15.40 4.89 -0.09
C ASP A 158 14.80 3.74 -0.90
N ALA A 159 13.75 3.13 -0.34
CA ALA A 159 12.98 2.08 -1.00
C ALA A 159 11.52 2.08 -0.56
N VAL A 160 10.68 1.46 -1.38
CA VAL A 160 9.29 1.12 -1.08
C VAL A 160 9.15 -0.40 -1.18
N LEU A 161 8.68 -1.04 -0.11
CA LEU A 161 8.39 -2.47 -0.09
C LEU A 161 6.95 -2.72 -0.56
N GLY A 162 6.84 -3.27 -1.78
CA GLY A 162 5.61 -3.41 -2.54
C GLY A 162 4.85 -4.72 -2.34
N GLY A 163 3.70 -4.84 -3.00
CA GLY A 163 2.82 -6.00 -3.01
C GLY A 163 3.41 -7.26 -3.64
N ASP A 164 4.45 -7.15 -4.45
CA ASP A 164 5.21 -8.29 -4.99
C ASP A 164 5.94 -9.09 -3.91
N LEU A 165 6.43 -8.42 -2.86
CA LEU A 165 7.03 -9.05 -1.69
C LEU A 165 6.00 -9.25 -0.58
N LEU A 166 5.23 -8.21 -0.23
CA LEU A 166 4.25 -8.27 0.86
C LEU A 166 3.13 -9.28 0.60
N GLY A 167 2.76 -9.49 -0.68
CA GLY A 167 1.74 -10.46 -1.08
C GLY A 167 2.15 -11.93 -0.92
N LEU A 168 3.39 -12.22 -0.52
CA LEU A 168 3.94 -13.58 -0.37
C LEU A 168 4.02 -14.05 1.09
N MET A 169 3.69 -13.20 2.06
CA MET A 169 3.93 -13.46 3.47
C MET A 169 2.82 -12.93 4.38
N ALA A 170 2.89 -13.27 5.67
CA ALA A 170 2.10 -12.64 6.70
C ALA A 170 2.89 -11.47 7.32
N LEU A 171 2.19 -10.36 7.50
CA LEU A 171 2.70 -9.14 8.10
C LEU A 171 1.96 -8.88 9.42
N GLY A 172 2.70 -8.86 10.53
CA GLY A 172 2.22 -8.35 11.81
C GLY A 172 2.64 -6.90 12.01
N ILE A 173 1.68 -6.01 12.26
CA ILE A 173 1.88 -4.60 12.61
C ILE A 173 1.41 -4.41 14.05
N PHE A 174 2.38 -4.25 14.95
CA PHE A 174 2.16 -4.02 16.37
C PHE A 174 2.36 -2.53 16.67
N ASN A 175 1.31 -1.77 16.41
CA ASN A 175 1.16 -0.33 16.61
C ASN A 175 1.43 0.14 18.03
N GLN A 176 1.12 -0.61 19.09
CA GLN A 176 1.41 -0.11 20.44
C GLN A 176 2.90 -0.03 20.75
N ASN A 177 3.65 -1.01 20.24
CA ASN A 177 5.08 -1.14 20.52
C ASN A 177 5.96 -0.68 19.36
N HIS A 178 5.35 -0.18 18.29
CA HIS A 178 6.02 0.17 17.03
C HIS A 178 6.92 -0.97 16.53
N ARG A 179 6.33 -2.16 16.32
CA ARG A 179 7.04 -3.35 15.82
C ARG A 179 6.37 -3.96 14.59
N LEU A 180 7.19 -4.49 13.68
CA LEU A 180 6.79 -5.27 12.52
C LEU A 180 7.32 -6.71 12.63
N ALA A 181 6.52 -7.65 12.13
CA ALA A 181 6.94 -9.02 11.87
C ALA A 181 6.58 -9.42 10.44
N PHE A 182 7.56 -9.90 9.69
CA PHE A 182 7.46 -10.44 8.35
C PHE A 182 7.75 -11.95 8.46
N VAL A 183 6.70 -12.76 8.38
CA VAL A 183 6.78 -14.18 8.71
C VAL A 183 6.04 -15.03 7.68
N PRO A 184 6.30 -16.35 7.60
CA PRO A 184 5.55 -17.23 6.71
C PRO A 184 4.04 -17.09 6.89
N SER A 185 3.28 -17.21 5.80
CA SER A 185 1.82 -17.25 5.86
C SER A 185 1.34 -18.32 6.85
N GLY A 186 0.31 -18.00 7.64
CA GLY A 186 -0.22 -18.83 8.71
C GLY A 186 0.61 -18.85 10.00
N ALA A 187 1.78 -18.21 10.06
CA ALA A 187 2.60 -18.21 11.26
C ALA A 187 1.98 -17.40 12.40
N ILE A 188 1.38 -16.25 12.11
CA ILE A 188 0.68 -15.44 13.13
C ILE A 188 -0.76 -15.93 13.24
N ASN A 189 -1.07 -16.67 14.30
CA ASN A 189 -2.41 -17.15 14.58
C ASN A 189 -2.92 -16.59 15.92
N PRO A 190 -3.52 -15.39 15.94
CA PRO A 190 -4.15 -14.85 17.14
C PRO A 190 -5.26 -15.81 17.59
N LYS A 191 -5.21 -16.27 18.84
CA LYS A 191 -6.25 -17.19 19.36
C LYS A 191 -7.64 -16.56 19.17
N ALA A 192 -8.55 -17.29 18.55
CA ALA A 192 -9.94 -16.89 18.45
C ALA A 192 -10.54 -16.75 19.86
N GLY A 193 -11.23 -15.63 20.11
CA GLY A 193 -12.00 -15.43 21.35
C GLY A 193 -11.33 -14.62 22.46
N ALA A 194 -10.12 -14.10 22.28
CA ALA A 194 -9.56 -13.07 23.17
C ALA A 194 -9.19 -11.83 22.34
N HIS A 195 -10.14 -10.90 22.22
CA HIS A 195 -9.97 -9.56 21.64
C HIS A 195 -9.43 -9.47 20.21
N SER A 196 -9.38 -10.60 19.47
CA SER A 196 -9.03 -10.67 18.07
C SER A 196 -10.27 -10.82 17.19
N ARG A 197 -10.25 -10.22 16.01
CA ARG A 197 -11.28 -10.38 14.98
C ARG A 197 -10.63 -10.54 13.62
N GLN A 198 -10.92 -11.67 13.00
CA GLN A 198 -10.46 -11.99 11.65
C GLN A 198 -11.50 -11.57 10.61
N PHE A 199 -11.01 -11.12 9.48
CA PHE A 199 -11.75 -10.62 8.32
C PHE A 199 -11.26 -11.35 7.08
N PRO A 200 -12.16 -11.84 6.21
CA PRO A 200 -11.74 -12.40 4.92
C PRO A 200 -11.26 -11.30 3.99
N LEU A 201 -10.14 -11.54 3.31
CA LEU A 201 -9.73 -10.74 2.17
C LEU A 201 -10.36 -11.30 0.90
N ILE A 202 -10.86 -10.42 0.06
CA ILE A 202 -11.33 -10.69 -1.30
C ILE A 202 -10.35 -10.08 -2.30
N ASN A 203 -10.34 -10.57 -3.55
CA ASN A 203 -9.52 -10.00 -4.64
C ASN A 203 -8.06 -9.69 -4.24
N ARG A 204 -7.40 -10.63 -3.55
CA ARG A 204 -6.08 -10.49 -2.90
C ARG A 204 -6.15 -9.76 -1.56
N ASP A 205 -6.18 -8.43 -1.57
CA ASP A 205 -5.97 -7.58 -0.40
C ASP A 205 -7.12 -6.59 -0.17
N GLU A 206 -8.31 -6.88 -0.69
CA GLU A 206 -9.52 -6.07 -0.46
C GLU A 206 -10.37 -6.62 0.69
N VAL A 207 -11.11 -5.74 1.35
CA VAL A 207 -12.21 -6.10 2.27
C VAL A 207 -13.55 -5.68 1.66
N ALA A 208 -14.57 -6.53 1.83
CA ALA A 208 -15.95 -6.14 1.62
C ALA A 208 -16.42 -5.31 2.84
N ALA A 209 -16.85 -4.08 2.58
CA ALA A 209 -17.29 -3.13 3.60
C ALA A 209 -18.62 -2.46 3.23
N GLU A 210 -19.16 -1.73 4.18
CA GLU A 210 -20.27 -0.80 4.03
C GLU A 210 -19.82 0.57 4.50
N LEU A 211 -20.07 1.60 3.67
CA LEU A 211 -19.85 2.99 4.02
C LEU A 211 -21.20 3.70 3.96
N ASN A 212 -21.65 4.24 5.10
CA ASN A 212 -22.97 4.85 5.25
C ASN A 212 -24.13 3.94 4.79
N GLY A 213 -23.98 2.62 4.96
CA GLY A 213 -24.96 1.61 4.55
C GLY A 213 -24.87 1.17 3.08
N GLU A 214 -23.99 1.78 2.29
CA GLU A 214 -23.74 1.39 0.89
C GLU A 214 -22.56 0.43 0.79
N PRO A 215 -22.69 -0.70 0.07
CA PRO A 215 -21.59 -1.64 -0.12
C PRO A 215 -20.40 -1.01 -0.87
N VAL A 216 -19.18 -1.33 -0.45
CA VAL A 216 -17.94 -0.87 -1.07
C VAL A 216 -16.81 -1.89 -0.87
N ARG A 217 -15.98 -2.10 -1.90
CA ARG A 217 -14.71 -2.83 -1.78
C ARG A 217 -13.57 -1.87 -1.49
N LEU A 218 -12.84 -2.13 -0.41
CA LEU A 218 -11.69 -1.32 0.00
C LEU A 218 -10.43 -2.16 -0.03
N GLN A 219 -9.45 -1.79 -0.85
CA GLN A 219 -8.12 -2.38 -0.77
C GLN A 219 -7.45 -1.95 0.53
N VAL A 220 -6.93 -2.89 1.31
CA VAL A 220 -6.07 -2.56 2.46
C VAL A 220 -4.81 -1.90 1.89
N ASP A 221 -4.55 -0.65 2.25
CA ASP A 221 -3.44 0.12 1.68
C ASP A 221 -2.55 0.67 2.79
N LEU A 222 -1.38 0.05 2.96
CA LEU A 222 -0.39 0.43 3.95
C LEU A 222 0.33 1.75 3.61
N GLY A 223 0.32 2.15 2.32
CA GLY A 223 0.90 3.38 1.79
C GLY A 223 -0.06 4.58 1.77
N SER A 224 -1.29 4.41 2.27
CA SER A 224 -2.26 5.49 2.42
C SER A 224 -2.34 5.97 3.87
N ASN A 225 -2.12 7.25 4.12
CA ASN A 225 -2.30 7.84 5.44
C ASN A 225 -3.77 8.18 5.79
N GLN A 226 -4.71 7.88 4.89
CA GLN A 226 -6.13 8.16 5.06
C GLN A 226 -6.86 7.08 5.85
N ALA A 227 -8.12 7.35 6.20
CA ALA A 227 -9.00 6.31 6.73
C ALA A 227 -9.65 5.55 5.57
N VAL A 228 -10.42 6.25 4.74
CA VAL A 228 -10.99 5.71 3.50
C VAL A 228 -10.74 6.68 2.36
N SER A 229 -10.25 6.18 1.22
CA SER A 229 -10.14 6.95 -0.02
C SER A 229 -10.96 6.28 -1.12
N LEU A 230 -11.88 7.00 -1.76
CA LEU A 230 -12.78 6.43 -2.77
C LEU A 230 -12.43 6.89 -4.17
N SER A 231 -12.57 6.00 -5.15
CA SER A 231 -12.60 6.43 -6.55
C SER A 231 -13.77 7.40 -6.80
N ASP A 232 -13.65 8.24 -7.81
CA ASP A 232 -14.73 9.17 -8.16
C ASP A 232 -16.06 8.44 -8.42
N LYS A 233 -16.00 7.26 -9.05
CA LYS A 233 -17.19 6.44 -9.30
C LYS A 233 -17.85 5.97 -8.00
N ALA A 234 -17.07 5.48 -7.04
CA ALA A 234 -17.59 5.03 -5.76
C ALA A 234 -18.11 6.21 -4.91
N TRP A 235 -17.39 7.34 -4.94
CA TRP A 235 -17.82 8.57 -4.26
C TRP A 235 -19.21 9.02 -4.70
N HIS A 236 -19.45 9.22 -5.99
CA HIS A 236 -20.76 9.69 -6.48
C HIS A 236 -21.88 8.66 -6.28
N ARG A 237 -21.55 7.37 -6.21
CA ARG A 237 -22.52 6.32 -5.89
C ARG A 237 -22.97 6.39 -4.43
N ILE A 238 -22.04 6.59 -3.51
CA ILE A 238 -22.28 6.58 -2.07
C ILE A 238 -22.81 7.93 -1.58
N PHE A 239 -22.21 9.03 -2.05
CA PHE A 239 -22.55 10.40 -1.70
C PHE A 239 -23.33 11.06 -2.84
N LYS A 240 -24.64 10.81 -2.88
CA LYS A 240 -25.56 11.44 -3.86
C LYS A 240 -25.69 12.95 -3.65
N ASP A 241 -25.51 13.40 -2.41
CA ASP A 241 -25.38 14.80 -2.02
C ASP A 241 -24.08 14.95 -1.23
N ASP A 242 -23.09 15.62 -1.82
CA ASP A 242 -21.81 15.94 -1.22
C ASP A 242 -21.63 17.44 -1.02
N SER A 243 -22.71 18.21 -0.92
CA SER A 243 -22.70 19.66 -0.68
C SER A 243 -21.96 20.08 0.60
N LYS A 244 -21.80 19.16 1.55
CA LYS A 244 -21.04 19.34 2.79
C LYS A 244 -19.57 18.95 2.68
N ALA A 245 -19.12 18.44 1.54
CA ALA A 245 -17.74 18.06 1.33
C ALA A 245 -16.83 19.30 1.35
N LEU A 246 -15.73 19.18 2.06
CA LEU A 246 -14.70 20.21 2.12
C LEU A 246 -13.69 19.97 0.98
N PRO A 247 -13.12 21.03 0.39
CA PRO A 247 -11.97 20.90 -0.48
C PRO A 247 -10.79 20.25 0.27
N SER A 248 -10.06 19.40 -0.42
CA SER A 248 -8.85 18.74 0.05
C SER A 248 -7.88 18.52 -1.11
N VAL A 249 -6.70 17.98 -0.83
CA VAL A 249 -5.68 17.62 -1.82
C VAL A 249 -5.11 16.26 -1.46
N THR A 250 -5.03 15.37 -2.45
CA THR A 250 -4.29 14.10 -2.36
C THR A 250 -3.02 14.17 -3.17
N VAL A 251 -1.91 13.73 -2.60
CA VAL A 251 -0.59 13.65 -3.22
C VAL A 251 -0.32 12.22 -3.63
N ARG A 252 0.12 12.02 -4.88
CA ARG A 252 0.49 10.71 -5.44
C ARG A 252 1.98 10.42 -5.25
N ALA A 253 2.41 9.19 -5.53
CA ALA A 253 3.81 8.81 -5.36
C ALA A 253 4.77 9.58 -6.28
N GLU A 254 4.30 10.01 -7.45
CA GLU A 254 5.03 10.90 -8.36
C GLU A 254 5.07 12.36 -7.89
N GLY A 255 4.43 12.69 -6.76
CA GLY A 255 4.31 14.05 -6.23
C GLY A 255 3.20 14.89 -6.87
N ALA A 256 2.36 14.31 -7.72
CA ALA A 256 1.20 15.00 -8.28
C ALA A 256 0.19 15.31 -7.18
N GLU A 257 -0.17 16.58 -7.04
CA GLU A 257 -1.28 17.05 -6.22
C GLU A 257 -2.59 16.99 -7.03
N LEU A 258 -3.56 16.24 -6.53
CA LEU A 258 -4.88 16.13 -7.13
C LEU A 258 -5.92 16.82 -6.23
N PRO A 259 -6.78 17.69 -6.78
CA PRO A 259 -7.93 18.19 -6.06
C PRO A 259 -8.78 17.04 -5.53
N ALA A 260 -9.18 17.14 -4.28
CA ALA A 260 -9.98 16.14 -3.61
C ALA A 260 -11.14 16.76 -2.83
N ARG A 261 -12.10 15.92 -2.47
CA ARG A 261 -13.22 16.22 -1.59
C ARG A 261 -13.11 15.39 -0.33
N TYR A 262 -13.49 15.97 0.80
CA TYR A 262 -13.34 15.38 2.12
C TYR A 262 -14.65 15.48 2.91
N LEU A 263 -15.06 14.37 3.52
CA LEU A 263 -16.18 14.30 4.46
C LEU A 263 -15.68 13.71 5.79
N PRO A 264 -15.77 14.44 6.92
CA PRO A 264 -15.17 14.02 8.19
C PRO A 264 -15.97 12.95 8.95
N ASP A 265 -17.28 12.89 8.74
CA ASP A 265 -18.19 12.15 9.63
C ASP A 265 -18.99 11.12 8.86
N ASN A 266 -18.45 9.90 8.79
CA ASN A 266 -19.07 8.76 8.11
C ASN A 266 -19.01 7.51 8.98
N ARG A 267 -19.89 6.57 8.65
CA ARG A 267 -19.95 5.26 9.27
C ARG A 267 -19.31 4.20 8.38
N LEU A 268 -18.25 3.56 8.85
CA LEU A 268 -17.62 2.41 8.20
C LEU A 268 -17.95 1.13 8.97
N ALA A 269 -18.38 0.10 8.26
CA ALA A 269 -18.56 -1.23 8.81
C ALA A 269 -17.97 -2.30 7.89
N PHE A 270 -17.35 -3.34 8.46
CA PHE A 270 -16.98 -4.55 7.73
C PHE A 270 -16.84 -5.71 8.68
N SER A 271 -17.45 -6.85 8.34
CA SER A 271 -17.30 -8.12 9.09
C SER A 271 -17.40 -7.95 10.63
N GLY A 272 -18.42 -7.21 11.07
CA GLY A 272 -18.72 -6.94 12.47
C GLY A 272 -17.92 -5.79 13.11
N PHE A 273 -16.82 -5.32 12.51
CA PHE A 273 -16.18 -4.06 12.90
C PHE A 273 -17.09 -2.90 12.50
N GLN A 274 -17.19 -1.89 13.36
CA GLN A 274 -17.94 -0.66 13.12
C GLN A 274 -17.16 0.53 13.68
N ALA A 275 -17.11 1.61 12.91
CA ALA A 275 -16.52 2.87 13.32
C ALA A 275 -17.38 4.03 12.82
N GLU A 276 -17.65 4.98 13.71
CA GLU A 276 -18.29 6.26 13.42
C GLU A 276 -17.22 7.36 13.29
N GLY A 277 -17.58 8.52 12.73
CA GLY A 277 -16.65 9.64 12.58
C GLY A 277 -15.46 9.33 11.66
N VAL A 278 -15.66 8.45 10.67
CA VAL A 278 -14.60 8.02 9.74
C VAL A 278 -14.44 9.07 8.63
N PRO A 279 -13.25 9.69 8.49
CA PRO A 279 -13.01 10.60 7.39
C PRO A 279 -12.92 9.84 6.07
N VAL A 280 -13.58 10.36 5.05
CA VAL A 280 -13.56 9.82 3.68
C VAL A 280 -13.09 10.90 2.73
N VAL A 281 -12.14 10.57 1.86
CA VAL A 281 -11.62 11.47 0.82
C VAL A 281 -11.80 10.88 -0.58
N THR A 282 -11.95 11.69 -1.61
CA THR A 282 -11.82 11.21 -2.99
C THR A 282 -10.36 10.98 -3.35
N SER A 283 -10.02 9.84 -3.93
CA SER A 283 -8.68 9.56 -4.46
C SER A 283 -8.51 9.95 -5.92
N GLY A 284 -9.57 10.32 -6.64
CA GLY A 284 -9.52 10.44 -8.10
C GLY A 284 -9.47 9.05 -8.77
N PRO A 285 -8.79 8.90 -9.93
CA PRO A 285 -8.70 7.62 -10.63
C PRO A 285 -7.95 6.56 -9.80
N LEU A 286 -8.54 5.38 -9.63
CA LEU A 286 -7.86 4.20 -9.08
C LEU A 286 -7.63 3.17 -10.20
N PRO A 287 -6.55 2.37 -10.16
CA PRO A 287 -6.31 1.34 -11.17
C PRO A 287 -7.38 0.24 -11.14
N GLY A 288 -7.75 -0.26 -12.31
CA GLY A 288 -8.71 -1.35 -12.45
C GLY A 288 -10.14 -0.95 -12.10
N ASP A 289 -10.88 -1.84 -11.45
CA ASP A 289 -12.27 -1.65 -11.01
C ASP A 289 -12.37 -1.34 -9.50
N ARG A 290 -11.25 -0.96 -8.87
CA ARG A 290 -11.18 -0.68 -7.43
C ARG A 290 -12.10 0.46 -7.03
N GLU A 291 -12.82 0.26 -5.94
CA GLU A 291 -13.78 1.25 -5.43
C GLU A 291 -13.17 2.17 -4.40
N GLY A 292 -12.24 1.68 -3.57
CA GLY A 292 -11.52 2.51 -2.61
C GLY A 292 -10.37 1.82 -1.91
N LEU A 293 -9.77 2.55 -0.98
CA LEU A 293 -8.61 2.19 -0.16
C LEU A 293 -8.99 2.32 1.32
N LEU A 294 -8.52 1.39 2.15
CA LEU A 294 -8.58 1.41 3.61
C LEU A 294 -7.16 1.66 4.15
N GLY A 295 -6.93 2.85 4.68
CA GLY A 295 -5.58 3.30 5.03
C GLY A 295 -5.25 3.29 6.53
N GLN A 296 -4.08 3.84 6.84
CA GLN A 296 -3.46 3.83 8.16
C GLN A 296 -4.30 4.49 9.25
N ALA A 297 -5.15 5.47 8.96
CA ALA A 297 -5.97 6.10 10.00
C ALA A 297 -7.06 5.16 10.58
N VAL A 298 -7.38 4.06 9.90
CA VAL A 298 -8.15 2.94 10.47
C VAL A 298 -7.23 1.85 10.98
N LEU A 299 -6.24 1.43 10.17
CA LEU A 299 -5.36 0.29 10.48
C LEU A 299 -4.52 0.52 11.74
N SER A 300 -4.19 1.77 12.08
CA SER A 300 -3.40 2.09 13.28
C SER A 300 -4.18 1.98 14.59
N LYS A 301 -5.50 1.72 14.55
CA LYS A 301 -6.36 1.66 15.75
C LYS A 301 -6.32 0.31 16.48
N ALA A 302 -5.66 -0.69 15.90
CA ALA A 302 -5.50 -2.03 16.46
C ALA A 302 -4.14 -2.60 16.05
N GLU A 303 -3.71 -3.72 16.64
CA GLU A 303 -2.65 -4.50 15.99
C GLU A 303 -3.25 -5.21 14.78
N VAL A 304 -2.51 -5.24 13.68
CA VAL A 304 -2.98 -5.78 12.41
C VAL A 304 -2.13 -6.98 12.06
N VAL A 305 -2.78 -8.09 11.71
CA VAL A 305 -2.13 -9.21 11.00
C VAL A 305 -2.72 -9.24 9.60
N LEU A 306 -1.93 -8.92 8.59
CA LEU A 306 -2.32 -8.99 7.18
C LEU A 306 -1.64 -10.22 6.56
N ASP A 307 -2.42 -11.22 6.18
CA ASP A 307 -1.94 -12.45 5.54
C ASP A 307 -2.66 -12.63 4.20
N ILE A 308 -2.08 -12.02 3.16
CA ILE A 308 -2.62 -12.03 1.80
C ILE A 308 -2.67 -13.46 1.22
N PRO A 309 -1.62 -14.31 1.36
CA PRO A 309 -1.70 -15.70 0.90
C PRO A 309 -2.81 -16.51 1.58
N ALA A 310 -2.99 -16.34 2.90
CA ALA A 310 -4.09 -16.98 3.63
C ALA A 310 -5.45 -16.28 3.41
N LYS A 311 -5.49 -15.14 2.72
CA LYS A 311 -6.67 -14.31 2.47
C LYS A 311 -7.36 -13.86 3.76
N THR A 312 -6.57 -13.46 4.75
CA THR A 312 -7.12 -12.97 6.02
C THR A 312 -6.44 -11.68 6.48
N MET A 313 -7.23 -10.82 7.12
CA MET A 313 -6.75 -9.73 7.95
C MET A 313 -7.29 -9.93 9.35
N THR A 314 -6.50 -9.71 10.39
CA THR A 314 -6.95 -9.78 11.78
C THR A 314 -6.66 -8.48 12.50
N PHE A 315 -7.66 -7.91 13.17
CA PHE A 315 -7.45 -6.89 14.17
C PHE A 315 -7.34 -7.54 15.54
N VAL A 316 -6.26 -7.26 16.26
CA VAL A 316 -6.09 -7.64 17.65
C VAL A 316 -6.22 -6.36 18.47
N ARG A 317 -7.32 -6.26 19.23
CA ARG A 317 -7.52 -5.16 20.17
C ARG A 317 -6.62 -5.40 21.36
N VAL A 318 -5.80 -4.40 21.68
CA VAL A 318 -5.05 -4.39 22.93
C VAL A 318 -5.85 -3.57 23.92
N GLU A 319 -6.19 -4.15 25.06
CA GLU A 319 -6.77 -3.38 26.16
C GLU A 319 -5.76 -2.35 26.65
N PRO A 320 -6.18 -1.13 27.03
CA PRO A 320 -5.30 -0.24 27.76
C PRO A 320 -4.81 -0.97 29.01
N ALA A 321 -3.51 -0.91 29.29
CA ALA A 321 -2.95 -1.51 30.49
C ALA A 321 -3.76 -1.04 31.70
N THR A 322 -4.31 -1.98 32.48
CA THR A 322 -4.96 -1.65 33.75
C THR A 322 -3.96 -0.82 34.56
N PRO A 323 -4.31 0.42 34.96
CA PRO A 323 -3.43 1.19 35.83
C PRO A 323 -3.09 0.34 37.06
N PRO A 324 -1.85 0.39 37.57
CA PRO A 324 -1.56 -0.28 38.84
C PRO A 324 -2.61 0.17 39.86
N ALA A 325 -3.20 -0.80 40.56
CA ALA A 325 -4.14 -0.51 41.63
C ALA A 325 -3.48 0.52 42.55
N ALA A 326 -4.16 1.65 42.77
CA ALA A 326 -3.70 2.63 43.73
C ALA A 326 -3.52 1.94 45.09
N PRO A 327 -2.42 2.20 45.81
CA PRO A 327 -2.15 1.56 47.09
C PRO A 327 -3.23 1.86 48.14
#